data_AF-B7P7B5-F1
#
_entry.id   AF-B7P7B5-F1
#
_cell.length_a   1.000
_cell.length_b   1.000
_cell.length_c   1.000
_cell.angle_alpha   90.00
_cell.angle_beta   90.00
_cell.angle_gamma   90.00
#
_symmetry.space_group_name_H-M   'P 1'
#
loop_
_entity.id
_entity.type
_entity.pdbx_description
1 polymer ?
#
loop_
_entity_poly.entity_id
_entity_poly.type
_entity_poly.pdbx_seq_one_letter_code
_entity_poly.pdbx_strand_id
1 'polypeptide(L)'
;MGWYPGEYVGNQIIVAHKDARYLRLWYESYHLYRPELWYWNGGQLPTKKFLTVRPDLVKRVPYDFGVTEDVGNMLYGQCNDEWRKFSAFHLFWRHRARLVPSDDKRYGPLTLDTTPNYDRNFGQMARLVLSGTTRLGAKEIKSVDWLSKNPLTYSKHGCS
;
A
#
# COMPACT_ATOMS: atom_id res chain seq x y z
N MET A 1 -10.05 -5.60 -7.23
CA MET A 1 -10.12 -4.58 -6.15
C MET A 1 -10.26 -5.29 -4.81
N GLY A 2 -9.72 -4.73 -3.72
CA GLY A 2 -9.69 -5.41 -2.42
C GLY A 2 -10.55 -4.73 -1.36
N TRP A 3 -11.24 -5.55 -0.56
CA TRP A 3 -11.91 -5.19 0.69
C TRP A 3 -12.46 -6.43 1.40
N TYR A 4 -12.52 -6.43 2.74
CA TYR A 4 -13.02 -7.55 3.55
C TYR A 4 -14.55 -7.69 3.57
N PRO A 5 -15.11 -8.91 3.67
CA PRO A 5 -16.56 -9.12 3.72
C PRO A 5 -17.25 -8.18 4.72
N GLY A 6 -18.36 -7.57 4.32
CA GLY A 6 -19.06 -6.55 5.13
C GLY A 6 -18.55 -5.12 4.97
N GLU A 7 -17.33 -4.91 4.47
CA GLU A 7 -16.74 -3.58 4.27
C GLU A 7 -17.14 -2.93 2.93
N TYR A 8 -16.80 -1.64 2.79
CA TYR A 8 -16.84 -0.95 1.51
C TYR A 8 -15.53 -1.12 0.73
N VAL A 9 -15.61 -0.93 -0.58
CA VAL A 9 -14.46 -1.07 -1.47
C VAL A 9 -13.31 -0.15 -1.03
N GLY A 10 -12.11 -0.73 -0.88
CA GLY A 10 -10.89 0.02 -0.66
C GLY A 10 -10.46 0.70 -1.96
N ASN A 11 -10.79 1.98 -2.11
CA ASN A 11 -10.47 2.77 -3.30
C ASN A 11 -8.98 3.17 -3.39
N GLN A 12 -8.18 2.80 -2.39
CA GLN A 12 -6.73 3.02 -2.39
C GLN A 12 -6.02 2.23 -3.50
N ILE A 13 -6.58 1.08 -3.93
CA ILE A 13 -6.01 0.24 -5.00
C ILE A 13 -7.11 -0.21 -5.96
N ILE A 14 -7.02 0.28 -7.19
CA ILE A 14 -7.89 -0.09 -8.30
C ILE A 14 -7.03 -0.58 -9.45
N VAL A 15 -7.15 -1.86 -9.77
CA VAL A 15 -6.54 -2.47 -10.96
C VAL A 15 -7.67 -2.81 -11.92
N ALA A 16 -7.67 -2.19 -13.09
CA ALA A 16 -8.75 -2.30 -14.06
C ALA A 16 -8.25 -2.06 -15.47
N HIS A 17 -8.91 -2.70 -16.44
CA HIS A 17 -8.79 -2.34 -17.85
C HIS A 17 -9.36 -0.93 -18.08
N LYS A 18 -8.80 -0.18 -19.04
CA LYS A 18 -9.28 1.18 -19.37
C LYS A 18 -10.79 1.24 -19.69
N ASP A 19 -11.34 0.16 -20.23
CA ASP A 19 -12.76 0.06 -20.61
C ASP A 19 -13.63 -0.66 -19.55
N ALA A 20 -13.14 -0.81 -18.31
CA ALA A 20 -13.91 -1.47 -17.26
C ALA A 20 -15.18 -0.67 -16.92
N ARG A 21 -16.34 -1.30 -17.09
CA ARG A 21 -17.67 -0.70 -16.83
C ARG A 21 -17.79 -0.07 -15.44
N TYR A 22 -17.19 -0.71 -14.44
CA TYR A 22 -17.19 -0.20 -13.07
C TYR A 22 -16.48 1.15 -12.93
N LEU A 23 -15.38 1.40 -13.65
CA LEU A 23 -14.64 2.67 -13.56
C LEU A 23 -15.52 3.85 -13.97
N ARG A 24 -16.32 3.69 -15.03
CA ARG A 24 -17.28 4.72 -15.44
C ARG A 24 -18.30 4.97 -14.34
N LEU A 25 -18.93 3.93 -13.81
CA LEU A 25 -19.93 4.08 -12.73
C LEU A 25 -19.33 4.75 -11.48
N TRP A 26 -18.11 4.36 -11.11
CA TRP A 26 -17.37 4.95 -10.00
C TRP A 26 -17.11 6.45 -10.23
N TYR A 27 -16.63 6.84 -11.42
CA TYR A 27 -16.43 8.24 -11.81
C TYR A 27 -17.75 9.04 -11.77
N GLU A 28 -18.81 8.53 -12.40
CA GLU A 28 -20.13 9.17 -12.44
C GLU A 28 -20.73 9.36 -11.04
N SER A 29 -20.34 8.54 -10.07
CA SER A 29 -20.79 8.71 -8.67
C SER A 29 -20.30 10.02 -8.04
N TYR A 30 -19.22 10.61 -8.55
CA TYR A 30 -18.71 11.92 -8.09
C TYR A 30 -19.62 13.09 -8.46
N HIS A 31 -20.67 12.89 -9.27
CA HIS A 31 -21.75 13.89 -9.37
C HIS A 31 -22.49 14.13 -8.04
N LEU A 32 -22.37 13.20 -7.08
CA LEU A 32 -22.92 13.32 -5.72
C LEU A 32 -21.84 13.65 -4.67
N TYR A 33 -20.69 14.18 -5.12
CA TYR A 33 -19.50 14.40 -4.29
C TYR A 33 -19.79 15.24 -3.03
N ARG A 34 -19.20 14.81 -1.91
CA ARG A 34 -19.25 15.51 -0.62
C ARG A 34 -17.84 15.80 -0.15
N PRO A 35 -17.37 17.06 -0.13
CA PRO A 35 -15.96 17.39 0.10
C PRO A 35 -15.40 16.86 1.42
N GLU A 36 -16.23 16.82 2.47
CA GLU A 36 -15.81 16.39 3.80
C GLU A 36 -15.77 14.86 3.99
N LEU A 37 -16.26 14.08 3.02
CA LEU A 37 -16.48 12.64 3.20
C LEU A 37 -15.72 11.81 2.17
N TRP A 38 -14.39 11.89 2.20
CA TRP A 38 -13.52 11.22 1.23
C TRP A 38 -13.84 9.71 1.07
N TYR A 39 -13.98 8.97 2.18
CA TYR A 39 -14.24 7.53 2.14
C TYR A 39 -15.67 7.22 1.72
N TRP A 40 -16.60 8.13 2.03
CA TRP A 40 -17.96 8.00 1.52
C TRP A 40 -17.99 8.10 0.00
N ASN A 41 -17.30 9.09 -0.58
CA ASN A 41 -17.24 9.31 -2.02
C ASN A 41 -16.60 8.12 -2.75
N GLY A 42 -15.41 7.70 -2.30
CA GLY A 42 -14.60 6.71 -3.01
C GLY A 42 -14.94 5.26 -2.70
N GLY A 43 -15.44 4.97 -1.50
CA GLY A 43 -15.69 3.62 -1.01
C GLY A 43 -17.18 3.32 -0.82
N GLN A 44 -17.82 4.02 0.12
CA GLN A 44 -19.18 3.68 0.56
C GLN A 44 -20.23 3.86 -0.55
N LEU A 45 -20.30 5.04 -1.17
CA LEU A 45 -21.29 5.36 -2.20
C LEU A 45 -21.22 4.37 -3.37
N PRO A 46 -20.06 4.14 -4.04
CA PRO A 46 -20.01 3.22 -5.16
C PRO A 46 -20.23 1.76 -4.74
N THR A 47 -19.87 1.38 -3.51
CA THR A 47 -20.21 0.05 -2.99
C THR A 47 -21.72 -0.12 -2.88
N LYS A 48 -22.39 0.79 -2.16
CA LYS A 48 -23.84 0.71 -1.90
C LYS A 48 -24.70 0.92 -3.14
N LYS A 49 -24.25 1.75 -4.08
CA LYS A 49 -25.00 2.09 -5.28
C LYS A 49 -24.83 1.06 -6.40
N PHE A 50 -23.66 0.44 -6.51
CA PHE A 50 -23.34 -0.43 -7.63
C PHE A 50 -22.94 -1.84 -7.22
N LEU A 51 -21.96 -2.01 -6.31
CA LEU A 51 -21.38 -3.33 -6.05
C LEU A 51 -22.25 -4.25 -5.19
N THR A 52 -23.13 -3.70 -4.35
CA THR A 52 -24.15 -4.48 -3.64
C THR A 52 -25.22 -5.04 -4.58
N VAL A 53 -25.56 -4.30 -5.63
CA VAL A 53 -26.58 -4.67 -6.63
C VAL A 53 -25.99 -5.54 -7.74
N ARG A 54 -24.77 -5.22 -8.16
CA ARG A 54 -24.04 -5.82 -9.28
C ARG A 54 -22.61 -6.18 -8.87
N PRO A 55 -22.43 -7.18 -7.98
CA PRO A 55 -21.10 -7.60 -7.53
C PRO A 55 -20.23 -8.16 -8.67
N ASP A 56 -20.85 -8.60 -9.76
CA ASP A 56 -20.19 -9.11 -10.97
C ASP A 56 -19.37 -8.06 -11.73
N LEU A 57 -19.59 -6.77 -11.46
CA LEU A 57 -18.87 -5.67 -12.11
C LEU A 57 -17.37 -5.65 -11.79
N VAL A 58 -16.95 -6.32 -10.72
CA VAL A 58 -15.55 -6.37 -10.28
C VAL A 58 -15.18 -7.75 -9.77
N LYS A 59 -13.92 -8.15 -9.98
CA LYS A 59 -13.32 -9.25 -9.21
C LYS A 59 -12.88 -8.70 -7.86
N ARG A 60 -13.52 -9.19 -6.80
CA ARG A 60 -13.15 -8.90 -5.41
C ARG A 60 -11.98 -9.78 -4.99
N VAL A 61 -10.95 -9.16 -4.40
CA VAL A 61 -9.73 -9.81 -3.92
C VAL A 61 -9.51 -9.39 -2.45
N PRO A 62 -10.13 -10.07 -1.48
CA PRO A 62 -10.25 -9.52 -0.12
C PRO A 62 -8.92 -9.36 0.65
N TYR A 63 -7.96 -10.27 0.48
CA TYR A 63 -6.78 -10.37 1.34
C TYR A 63 -5.45 -10.02 0.67
N ASP A 64 -5.39 -10.03 -0.67
CA ASP A 64 -4.15 -9.81 -1.43
C ASP A 64 -3.78 -8.32 -1.59
N PHE A 65 -4.79 -7.43 -1.52
CA PHE A 65 -4.56 -5.98 -1.55
C PHE A 65 -4.63 -5.41 -0.15
N GLY A 66 -3.53 -4.85 0.33
CA GLY A 66 -3.43 -4.25 1.65
C GLY A 66 -4.07 -2.86 1.68
N VAL A 67 -5.39 -2.82 1.84
CA VAL A 67 -6.20 -1.58 1.84
C VAL A 67 -6.76 -1.21 3.22
N THR A 68 -6.34 -1.91 4.26
CA THR A 68 -6.78 -1.66 5.65
C THR A 68 -5.66 -1.05 6.48
N GLU A 69 -6.03 -0.28 7.51
CA GLU A 69 -5.04 0.39 8.38
C GLU A 69 -4.09 -0.59 9.11
N ASP A 70 -4.50 -1.85 9.30
CA ASP A 70 -3.64 -2.89 9.90
C ASP A 70 -2.34 -3.11 9.12
N VAL A 71 -2.37 -2.86 7.82
CA VAL A 71 -1.18 -2.87 6.96
C VAL A 71 -0.16 -1.83 7.44
N GLY A 72 -0.60 -0.67 7.92
CA GLY A 72 0.29 0.35 8.47
C GLY A 72 1.07 -0.17 9.69
N ASN A 73 0.43 -0.91 10.60
CA ASN A 73 1.12 -1.53 11.74
C ASN A 73 2.13 -2.58 11.28
N MET A 74 1.77 -3.40 10.29
CA MET A 74 2.69 -4.35 9.68
C MET A 74 3.90 -3.64 9.03
N LEU A 75 3.70 -2.52 8.35
CA LEU A 75 4.76 -1.82 7.63
C LEU A 75 5.74 -1.08 8.55
N TYR A 76 5.22 -0.43 9.59
CA TYR A 76 6.00 0.49 10.42
C TYR A 76 6.34 -0.09 11.80
N GLY A 77 5.53 -1.00 12.32
CA GLY A 77 5.70 -1.57 13.67
C GLY A 77 6.46 -2.89 13.69
N GLN A 78 6.60 -3.57 12.56
CA GLN A 78 7.14 -4.93 12.50
C GLN A 78 8.40 -5.04 11.65
N CYS A 79 9.17 -6.10 11.91
CA CYS A 79 10.23 -6.59 11.04
C CYS A 79 10.01 -8.10 10.78
N ASN A 80 9.51 -8.43 9.60
CA ASN A 80 9.27 -9.78 9.09
C ASN A 80 9.11 -9.73 7.56
N ASP A 81 8.67 -10.84 6.95
CA ASP A 81 8.42 -10.96 5.51
C ASP A 81 6.92 -10.96 5.14
N GLU A 82 6.03 -10.63 6.08
CA GLU A 82 4.57 -10.69 5.87
C GLU A 82 4.10 -9.76 4.74
N TRP A 83 4.75 -8.61 4.56
CA TRP A 83 4.47 -7.67 3.48
C TRP A 83 4.60 -8.27 2.08
N ARG A 84 5.39 -9.34 1.92
CA ARG A 84 5.61 -10.01 0.63
C ARG A 84 4.41 -10.81 0.14
N LYS A 85 3.42 -11.06 0.99
CA LYS A 85 2.20 -11.80 0.65
C LYS A 85 1.21 -10.97 -0.18
N PHE A 86 1.41 -9.66 -0.23
CA PHE A 86 0.51 -8.73 -0.92
C PHE A 86 1.03 -8.40 -2.31
N SER A 87 0.14 -8.42 -3.30
CA SER A 87 0.47 -7.93 -4.65
C SER A 87 0.61 -6.41 -4.71
N ALA A 88 -0.15 -5.69 -3.88
CA ALA A 88 -0.09 -4.24 -3.72
C ALA A 88 -0.70 -3.83 -2.38
N PHE A 89 -0.28 -2.70 -1.83
CA PHE A 89 -0.88 -2.15 -0.62
C PHE A 89 -0.72 -0.63 -0.53
N HIS A 90 -1.65 -0.02 0.16
CA HIS A 90 -1.58 1.39 0.50
C HIS A 90 -0.60 1.55 1.67
N LEU A 91 0.30 2.52 1.58
CA LEU A 91 1.37 2.68 2.59
C LEU A 91 0.83 3.18 3.93
N PHE A 92 -0.30 3.89 3.96
CA PHE A 92 -0.80 4.55 5.17
C PHE A 92 0.26 5.43 5.86
N TRP A 93 1.14 6.06 5.06
CA TRP A 93 2.27 6.84 5.54
C TRP A 93 1.90 7.87 6.60
N ARG A 94 0.77 8.58 6.40
CA ARG A 94 0.27 9.58 7.36
C ARG A 94 -0.15 8.99 8.71
N HIS A 95 -0.40 7.69 8.79
CA HIS A 95 -0.76 7.01 10.03
C HIS A 95 0.48 6.62 10.84
N ARG A 96 1.68 6.60 10.26
CA ARG A 96 2.94 6.21 10.94
C ARG A 96 3.14 6.93 12.28
N ALA A 97 2.92 8.25 12.31
CA ALA A 97 3.08 9.05 13.54
C ALA A 97 2.15 8.59 14.69
N ARG A 98 0.94 8.10 14.36
CA ARG A 98 -0.01 7.56 15.34
C ARG A 98 0.28 6.10 15.69
N LEU A 99 0.65 5.29 14.69
CA LEU A 99 0.84 3.84 14.84
C LEU A 99 2.16 3.51 15.55
N VAL A 100 3.23 4.26 15.27
CA VAL A 100 4.57 4.05 15.85
C VAL A 100 5.21 5.39 16.23
N PRO A 101 4.71 6.09 17.28
CA PRO A 101 5.17 7.43 17.62
C PRO A 101 6.67 7.53 17.94
N SER A 102 7.27 6.45 18.42
CA SER A 102 8.71 6.38 18.72
C SER A 102 9.60 6.54 17.48
N ASP A 103 9.08 6.22 16.29
CA ASP A 103 9.87 6.23 15.06
C ASP A 103 10.27 7.64 14.64
N ASP A 104 9.44 8.65 14.91
CA ASP A 104 9.77 10.04 14.59
C ASP A 104 10.97 10.52 15.42
N LYS A 105 11.06 10.10 16.69
CA LYS A 105 12.22 10.41 17.53
C LYS A 105 13.46 9.60 17.13
N ARG A 106 13.29 8.33 16.75
CA ARG A 106 14.40 7.41 16.43
C ARG A 106 15.02 7.70 15.07
N TYR A 107 14.21 7.99 14.06
CA TYR A 107 14.64 8.09 12.67
C TYR A 107 14.51 9.50 12.08
N GLY A 108 13.70 10.36 12.71
CA GLY A 108 13.31 11.62 12.11
C GLY A 108 12.50 11.40 10.82
N PRO A 109 12.53 12.38 9.90
CA PRO A 109 11.95 12.25 8.57
C PRO A 109 12.61 11.13 7.78
N LEU A 110 11.81 10.28 7.12
CA LEU A 110 12.34 9.31 6.16
C LEU A 110 12.63 9.99 4.82
N THR A 111 13.91 10.04 4.47
CA THR A 111 14.46 10.58 3.22
C THR A 111 15.29 9.50 2.52
N LEU A 112 15.87 9.79 1.36
CA LEU A 112 16.81 8.87 0.71
C LEU A 112 18.04 8.57 1.59
N ASP A 113 18.40 9.47 2.52
CA ASP A 113 19.55 9.31 3.41
C ASP A 113 19.22 8.51 4.67
N THR A 114 18.01 8.66 5.22
CA THR A 114 17.62 8.01 6.48
C THR A 114 16.90 6.68 6.28
N THR A 115 16.17 6.51 5.17
CA THR A 115 15.45 5.27 4.83
C THR A 115 16.33 4.01 4.77
N PRO A 116 17.60 4.07 4.30
CA PRO A 116 18.51 2.93 4.38
C PRO A 116 18.64 2.33 5.78
N ASN A 117 18.50 3.13 6.83
CA ASN A 117 18.65 2.71 8.23
C ASN A 117 17.32 2.40 8.92
N TYR A 118 16.19 2.48 8.21
CA TYR A 118 14.88 2.20 8.79
C TYR A 118 14.67 0.69 8.94
N ASP A 119 14.68 0.20 10.19
CA ASP A 119 14.73 -1.23 10.55
C ASP A 119 13.33 -1.90 10.60
N ARG A 120 12.44 -1.49 9.70
CA ARG A 120 11.06 -1.98 9.61
C ARG A 120 10.76 -2.55 8.24
N ASN A 121 9.62 -3.22 8.12
CA ASN A 121 9.13 -3.77 6.85
C ASN A 121 9.13 -2.74 5.72
N PHE A 122 8.64 -1.52 5.95
CA PHE A 122 8.71 -0.44 4.96
C PHE A 122 10.15 -0.13 4.52
N GLY A 123 11.11 -0.12 5.45
CA GLY A 123 12.52 0.11 5.12
C GLY A 123 13.10 -1.02 4.26
N GLN A 124 12.77 -2.28 4.58
CA GLN A 124 13.16 -3.42 3.75
C GLN A 124 12.66 -3.27 2.31
N MET A 125 11.39 -2.91 2.15
CA MET A 125 10.82 -2.69 0.82
C MET A 125 11.46 -1.53 0.08
N ALA A 126 11.64 -0.40 0.77
CA ALA A 126 12.21 0.79 0.16
C ALA A 126 13.62 0.50 -0.35
N ARG A 127 14.44 -0.20 0.44
CA ARG A 127 15.76 -0.65 0.00
C ARG A 127 15.70 -1.68 -1.14
N LEU A 128 14.69 -2.54 -1.17
CA LEU A 128 14.51 -3.49 -2.27
C LEU A 128 14.23 -2.75 -3.59
N VAL A 129 13.34 -1.75 -3.57
CA VAL A 129 12.96 -0.96 -4.75
C VAL A 129 14.07 0.03 -5.17
N LEU A 130 14.80 0.59 -4.21
CA LEU A 130 15.83 1.60 -4.48
C LEU A 130 17.20 0.98 -4.76
N SER A 131 17.58 -0.06 -4.01
CA SER A 131 18.95 -0.60 -3.98
C SER A 131 19.05 -2.07 -4.41
N GLY A 132 17.93 -2.70 -4.76
CA GLY A 132 17.90 -4.11 -5.16
C GLY A 132 18.15 -5.08 -4.00
N THR A 133 18.08 -4.63 -2.75
CA THR A 133 18.33 -5.48 -1.59
C THR A 133 17.54 -5.10 -0.34
N THR A 134 17.19 -6.06 0.50
CA THR A 134 16.60 -5.77 1.82
C THR A 134 17.63 -5.44 2.90
N ARG A 135 18.93 -5.59 2.64
CA ARG A 135 20.02 -5.39 3.63
C ARG A 135 19.98 -4.00 4.26
N LEU A 136 19.93 -3.94 5.59
CA LEU A 136 19.97 -2.68 6.34
C LEU A 136 21.22 -1.85 5.98
N GLY A 137 21.06 -0.54 5.85
CA GLY A 137 22.12 0.40 5.48
C GLY A 137 22.44 0.46 3.98
N ALA A 138 21.74 -0.31 3.12
CA ALA A 138 21.90 -0.19 1.68
C ALA A 138 21.42 1.18 1.19
N LYS A 139 22.36 2.00 0.71
CA LYS A 139 22.14 3.40 0.29
C LYS A 139 22.38 3.65 -1.21
N GLU A 140 22.96 2.69 -1.91
CA GLU A 140 23.27 2.85 -3.34
C GLU A 140 21.97 2.69 -4.14
N ILE A 141 21.51 3.78 -4.78
CA ILE A 141 20.32 3.75 -5.62
C ILE A 141 20.67 3.16 -6.98
N LYS A 142 19.88 2.17 -7.41
CA LYS A 142 20.02 1.48 -8.69
C LYS A 142 19.00 2.00 -9.69
N SER A 143 19.37 2.03 -10.96
CA SER A 143 18.43 2.35 -12.03
C SER A 143 17.44 1.21 -12.24
N VAL A 144 16.29 1.54 -12.85
CA VAL A 144 15.30 0.53 -13.24
C VAL A 144 15.90 -0.52 -14.20
N ASP A 145 16.76 -0.09 -15.12
CA ASP A 145 17.46 -1.00 -16.05
C ASP A 145 18.41 -1.95 -15.32
N TRP A 146 19.08 -1.46 -14.26
CA TRP A 146 19.91 -2.34 -13.44
C TRP A 146 19.05 -3.36 -12.68
N LEU A 147 17.95 -2.92 -12.07
CA LEU A 147 17.04 -3.79 -11.30
C LEU A 147 16.35 -4.85 -12.16
N SER A 148 16.11 -4.58 -13.45
CA SER A 148 15.49 -5.55 -14.36
C SER A 148 16.47 -6.63 -14.84
N LYS A 149 17.79 -6.35 -14.80
CA LYS A 149 18.85 -7.25 -15.31
C LYS A 149 19.61 -7.99 -14.22
N ASN A 150 19.50 -7.56 -12.96
CA ASN A 150 20.28 -8.11 -11.85
C ASN A 150 19.35 -8.74 -10.80
N PRO A 151 19.77 -9.84 -10.15
CA PRO A 151 18.97 -10.48 -9.12
C PRO A 151 18.84 -9.58 -7.89
N LEU A 152 17.64 -9.61 -7.28
CA LEU A 152 17.39 -8.96 -6.00
C LEU A 152 18.01 -9.77 -4.86
N THR A 153 18.61 -9.10 -3.88
CA THR A 153 19.29 -9.73 -2.74
C THR A 153 18.49 -9.60 -1.46
N TYR A 154 18.08 -10.72 -0.87
CA TYR A 154 17.33 -10.74 0.38
C TYR A 154 18.23 -11.10 1.57
N SER A 155 18.35 -10.20 2.55
CA SER A 155 19.02 -10.52 3.82
C SER A 155 18.15 -11.43 4.66
N LYS A 156 18.76 -12.42 5.33
CA LYS A 156 18.10 -13.32 6.29
C LYS A 156 17.45 -12.58 7.45
N HIS A 157 18.00 -11.42 7.79
CA HIS A 157 17.45 -10.49 8.76
C HIS A 157 17.45 -9.08 8.15
N GLY A 158 16.45 -8.77 7.31
CA GLY A 158 16.39 -7.49 6.56
C GLY A 158 16.39 -6.21 7.41
N CYS A 159 16.29 -6.34 8.73
CA CYS A 159 16.33 -5.24 9.69
C CYS A 159 17.45 -5.34 10.74
N SER A 160 18.34 -6.34 10.69
CA SER A 160 19.45 -6.50 11.64
C SER A 160 20.72 -7.00 10.98
#